data_AF-X0Q2W5-F1
#
_entry.id   AF-X0Q2W5-F1
#
_cell.length_a   1.000
_cell.length_b   1.000
_cell.length_c   1.000
_cell.angle_alpha   90.00
_cell.angle_beta   90.00
_cell.angle_gamma   90.00
#
_symmetry.space_group_name_H-M   'P 1'
#
loop_
_entity.id
_entity.type
_entity.pdbx_description
1 polymer ?
#
loop_
_entity_poly.entity_id
_entity_poly.type
_entity_poly.pdbx_seq_one_letter_code
_entity_poly.pdbx_strand_id
1 'polypeptide(L)'
;MNTNPSAADTHSAFPGSTTSRVWLVAALAHTCEPADRPAVRDDLMRTWVPEPGSGYRTHDGRRRATWAQLHSRFDLVEVTP
;
A
#
# COMPACT_ATOMS: atom_id res chain seq x y z
N MET A 1 -10.74 -5.81 -53.28
CA MET A 1 -10.79 -4.36 -53.04
C MET A 1 -11.56 -4.15 -51.77
N ASN A 2 -10.83 -3.75 -50.72
CA ASN A 2 -11.28 -3.73 -49.33
C ASN A 2 -12.03 -2.44 -49.02
N THR A 3 -13.05 -2.52 -48.16
CA THR A 3 -13.25 -1.58 -47.05
C THR A 3 -14.33 -2.13 -46.13
N ASN A 4 -13.95 -2.55 -44.92
CA ASN A 4 -14.83 -2.69 -43.77
C ASN A 4 -14.15 -1.96 -42.60
N PRO A 5 -14.91 -1.49 -41.61
CA PRO A 5 -14.80 -0.14 -41.08
C PRO A 5 -13.76 -0.08 -39.96
N SER A 6 -13.23 1.12 -39.74
CA SER A 6 -12.44 1.49 -38.57
C SER A 6 -13.11 1.00 -37.28
N ALA A 7 -12.65 -0.15 -36.77
CA ALA A 7 -12.65 -0.39 -35.35
C ALA A 7 -11.61 0.56 -34.78
N ALA A 8 -12.09 1.67 -34.22
CA ALA A 8 -11.30 2.45 -33.29
C ALA A 8 -10.95 1.48 -32.16
N ASP A 9 -9.72 0.96 -32.20
CA ASP A 9 -9.15 0.14 -31.14
C ASP A 9 -9.22 0.96 -29.85
N THR A 10 -10.26 0.64 -29.08
CA THR A 10 -10.31 0.55 -27.63
C THR A 10 -9.12 1.24 -26.99
N HIS A 11 -9.36 2.42 -26.42
CA HIS A 11 -8.54 2.98 -25.34
C HIS A 11 -8.17 1.81 -24.42
N SER A 12 -6.96 1.31 -24.57
CA SER A 12 -6.36 0.40 -23.61
C SER A 12 -6.20 1.23 -22.36
N ALA A 13 -7.23 1.20 -21.52
CA ALA A 13 -7.12 1.58 -20.14
C ALA A 13 -6.04 0.67 -19.57
N PHE A 14 -4.80 1.18 -19.53
CA PHE A 14 -3.78 0.65 -18.65
C PHE A 14 -4.49 0.49 -17.30
N PRO A 15 -4.58 -0.71 -16.71
CA PRO A 15 -5.09 -0.83 -15.36
C PRO A 15 -4.27 0.14 -14.53
N GLY A 16 -4.93 1.18 -14.02
CA GLY A 16 -4.26 2.35 -13.45
C GLY A 16 -3.16 1.85 -12.53
N SER A 17 -1.91 2.19 -12.82
CA SER A 17 -0.80 1.80 -11.98
C SER A 17 -1.04 2.43 -10.62
N THR A 18 -1.64 1.69 -9.70
CA THR A 18 -1.75 2.07 -8.30
C THR A 18 -0.31 2.08 -7.81
N THR A 19 0.28 3.28 -7.77
CA THR A 19 1.63 3.47 -7.27
C THR A 19 1.59 3.20 -5.77
N SER A 20 2.06 2.02 -5.34
CA SER A 20 2.22 1.71 -3.93
C SER A 20 3.21 2.68 -3.28
N ARG A 21 2.80 3.32 -2.19
CA ARG A 21 3.72 4.12 -1.35
C ARG A 21 4.67 3.20 -0.58
N VAL A 22 5.85 3.73 -0.29
CA VAL A 22 6.89 3.06 0.52
C VAL A 22 7.33 4.01 1.62
N TRP A 23 7.47 3.48 2.84
CA TRP A 23 8.00 4.19 4.00
C TRP A 23 9.18 3.40 4.55
N LEU A 24 10.36 4.00 4.49
CA LEU A 24 11.57 3.40 5.03
C LEU A 24 11.67 3.70 6.53
N VAL A 25 12.29 2.80 7.30
CA VAL A 25 12.42 2.95 8.75
C VAL A 25 12.87 4.37 9.14
N ALA A 26 12.28 4.92 10.21
CA ALA A 26 12.38 6.34 10.56
C ALA A 26 13.81 6.85 10.83
N ALA A 27 14.74 5.94 11.16
CA ALA A 27 16.16 6.25 11.27
C ALA A 27 16.79 6.64 9.91
N LEU A 28 16.19 6.19 8.81
CA LEU A 28 16.62 6.45 7.44
C LEU A 28 15.75 7.53 6.77
N ALA A 29 14.47 7.68 7.13
CA ALA A 29 13.57 8.64 6.51
C ALA A 29 12.59 9.29 7.51
N HIS A 30 12.48 10.62 7.48
CA HIS A 30 11.44 11.34 8.22
C HIS A 30 10.17 11.46 7.39
N THR A 31 9.33 10.44 7.43
CA THR A 31 8.01 10.48 6.79
C THR A 31 6.88 10.55 7.81
N CYS A 32 5.90 11.42 7.55
CA CYS A 32 4.70 11.56 8.38
C CYS A 32 3.79 10.33 8.30
N GLU A 33 2.93 10.16 9.30
CA GLU A 33 1.87 9.15 9.28
C GLU A 33 0.88 9.43 8.13
N PRO A 34 0.56 8.43 7.30
CA PRO A 34 -0.46 8.58 6.25
C PRO A 34 -1.85 8.75 6.86
N ALA A 35 -2.55 9.84 6.50
CA ALA A 35 -3.87 10.18 7.04
C ALA A 35 -4.96 9.16 6.71
N ASP A 36 -4.82 8.51 5.55
CA ASP A 36 -5.73 7.49 5.04
C ASP A 36 -5.47 6.09 5.63
N ARG A 37 -4.36 5.92 6.36
CA ARG A 37 -3.99 4.71 7.11
C ARG A 37 -4.14 3.42 6.27
N PRO A 38 -3.37 3.27 5.19
CA PRO A 38 -3.47 2.14 4.29
C PRO A 38 -3.04 0.84 4.98
N ALA A 39 -3.46 -0.30 4.43
CA ALA A 39 -2.83 -1.57 4.78
C ALA A 39 -1.37 -1.56 4.31
N VAL A 40 -0.46 -2.05 5.14
CA VAL A 40 0.98 -2.08 4.83
C VAL A 40 1.57 -3.47 5.08
N ARG A 41 2.62 -3.81 4.35
CA ARG A 41 3.42 -5.00 4.57
C ARG A 41 4.82 -4.60 5.05
N ASP A 42 5.29 -5.26 6.10
CA ASP A 42 6.66 -5.07 6.59
C ASP A 42 7.69 -5.90 5.79
N ASP A 43 8.97 -5.60 5.98
CA ASP A 43 10.13 -6.32 5.43
C ASP A 43 10.22 -7.79 5.90
N LEU A 44 9.51 -8.14 6.97
CA LEU A 44 9.33 -9.51 7.48
C LEU A 44 8.11 -10.20 6.87
N MET A 45 7.56 -9.63 5.79
CA MET A 45 6.43 -10.14 5.02
C MET A 45 5.11 -10.26 5.80
N ARG A 46 4.96 -9.54 6.92
CA ARG A 46 3.70 -9.48 7.67
C ARG A 46 2.84 -8.34 7.16
N THR A 47 1.57 -8.64 6.92
CA THR A 47 0.57 -7.63 6.56
C THR A 47 -0.09 -7.07 7.81
N TRP A 48 -0.07 -5.74 7.90
CA TRP A 48 -0.68 -4.93 8.94
C TRP A 48 -1.91 -4.23 8.37
N VAL A 49 -3.05 -4.42 9.03
CA VAL A 49 -4.33 -3.83 8.66
C VAL A 49 -4.68 -2.77 9.70
N PRO A 50 -5.12 -1.57 9.29
CA PRO A 50 -5.56 -0.54 10.22
C PRO A 50 -6.73 -1.03 11.09
N GLU A 51 -6.69 -0.72 12.39
CA GLU A 51 -7.80 -0.93 13.32
C GLU A 51 -8.55 0.39 13.59
N PRO A 52 -9.86 0.33 13.92
CA PRO A 52 -10.57 1.48 14.48
C PRO A 52 -9.81 2.01 15.71
N GLY A 53 -9.40 3.29 15.67
CA GLY A 53 -8.49 3.88 16.65
C GLY A 53 -7.23 4.43 15.99
N SER A 54 -6.05 4.24 16.61
CA SER A 54 -4.75 4.72 16.13
C SER A 54 -3.73 3.59 15.94
N GLY A 55 -4.21 2.38 15.66
CA GLY A 55 -3.41 1.15 15.66
C GLY A 55 -3.53 0.33 14.39
N TYR A 56 -2.61 -0.61 14.26
CA TYR A 56 -2.54 -1.63 13.23
C TYR A 56 -2.48 -2.99 13.90
N ARG A 57 -3.06 -4.00 13.23
CA ARG A 57 -2.97 -5.40 13.64
C ARG A 57 -2.47 -6.29 12.52
N THR A 58 -1.83 -7.38 12.88
CA THR A 58 -1.56 -8.45 11.91
C THR A 58 -2.84 -9.21 11.58
N HIS A 59 -2.87 -9.86 10.41
CA HIS A 59 -4.02 -10.65 9.96
C HIS A 59 -4.39 -11.76 10.96
N ASP A 60 -3.40 -12.40 11.59
CA ASP A 60 -3.58 -13.41 12.63
C ASP A 60 -4.08 -12.84 13.98
N GLY A 61 -4.19 -11.51 14.11
CA GLY A 61 -4.64 -10.81 15.30
C GLY A 61 -3.68 -10.86 16.49
N ARG A 62 -2.50 -11.48 16.35
CA ARG A 62 -1.57 -11.71 17.47
C ARG A 62 -0.75 -10.48 17.84
N ARG A 63 -0.54 -9.56 16.89
CA ARG A 63 0.30 -8.38 17.08
C ARG A 63 -0.51 -7.12 16.85
N ARG A 64 -0.20 -6.11 17.66
CA ARG A 64 -0.76 -4.75 17.56
C ARG A 64 0.37 -3.73 17.68
N ALA A 65 0.29 -2.66 16.90
CA ALA A 65 1.28 -1.60 16.91
C ALA A 65 0.65 -0.28 16.45
N THR A 66 1.18 0.86 16.91
CA THR A 66 0.88 2.17 16.32
C THR A 66 1.71 2.40 15.05
N TRP A 67 1.33 3.38 14.21
CA TRP A 67 2.16 3.75 13.05
C TRP A 67 3.60 4.06 13.45
N ALA A 68 3.80 4.88 14.48
CA ALA A 68 5.12 5.23 14.98
C ALA A 68 5.95 3.99 15.39
N GLN A 69 5.32 2.95 15.94
CA GLN A 69 6.00 1.71 16.29
C GLN A 69 6.34 0.85 15.07
N LEU A 70 5.52 0.86 14.02
CA LEU A 70 5.82 0.17 12.77
C LEU A 70 6.96 0.89 12.03
N HIS A 71 6.80 2.19 11.83
CA HIS A 71 7.73 3.01 11.06
C HIS A 71 9.10 3.17 11.75
N SER A 72 9.19 3.00 13.08
CA SER A 72 10.48 2.97 13.78
C SER A 72 11.23 1.65 13.65
N ARG A 73 10.59 0.58 13.17
CA ARG A 73 11.14 -0.78 13.20
C ARG A 73 11.25 -1.46 11.84
N PHE A 74 10.40 -1.08 10.88
CA PHE A 74 10.26 -1.80 9.63
C PHE A 74 10.21 -0.84 8.45
N ASP A 75 10.70 -1.32 7.31
CA ASP A 75 10.34 -0.76 6.01
C ASP A 75 8.93 -1.25 5.66
N LEU A 76 8.06 -0.33 5.24
CA LEU A 76 6.65 -0.57 4.98
C LEU A 76 6.34 -0.29 3.52
N VAL A 77 5.60 -1.20 2.89
CA VAL A 77 5.03 -0.99 1.55
C VAL A 77 3.52 -1.03 1.64
N GLU A 78 2.87 -0.08 0.97
CA GLU A 78 1.42 -0.06 0.81
C GLU A 78 0.95 -1.28 0.02
N VAL A 79 -0.03 -1.98 0.58
CA VAL A 79 -0.67 -3.12 -0.06
C VAL A 79 -2.04 -2.66 -0.56
N THR A 80 -2.25 -2.73 -1.87
CA THR A 80 -3.58 -2.57 -2.43
C THR A 80 -4.43 -3.80 -2.08
N PRO A 81 -5.70 -3.60 -1.68
CA PRO A 81 -6.66 -4.69 -1.50
C PRO A 81 -6.84 -5.55 -2.75
#